data_AF-A0A2Y9D3Q6-F1
#
_entry.id   AF-A0A2Y9D3Q6-F1
#
_cell.length_a   1.000
_cell.length_b   1.000
_cell.length_c   1.000
_cell.angle_alpha   90.00
_cell.angle_beta   90.00
_cell.angle_gamma   90.00
#
_symmetry.space_group_name_H-M   'P 1'
#
loop_
_entity.id
_entity.type
_entity.pdbx_description
1 polymer ?
#
loop_
_entity_poly.entity_id
_entity_poly.type
_entity_poly.pdbx_seq_one_letter_code
_entity_poly.pdbx_strand_id
1 'polypeptide(L)'
;MDCQYEIKARECGFVLKWYFNKKLIYQWIPSRTPVGMNQFKNELQTNYSMSDSINYKYRALVIRNPKLNHSGEYMCSVQTYDSFDRRMARFQIVVPEKTLLLHYENDGESDNMLLIKCSVFMIYPEPNLLLIVSGNLFLVSSRTLVTADANHMYNKTVYGKIDKHLLISPTSIGCVLTVPDSGYIRKRETIYYDPTPLTKWSRLRMDERGHFQLLSDDGAGQLNPLAGWLISLIVFLQRAVLWRHDADSIK
;
A
#
# COMPACT_ATOMS: atom_id res chain seq x y z
N MET A 1 12.68 8.74 16.01
CA MET A 1 13.16 9.82 15.10
C MET A 1 14.55 10.22 15.54
N ASP A 2 15.52 10.29 14.64
CA ASP A 2 16.90 10.71 14.94
C ASP A 2 17.11 12.18 14.54
N CYS A 3 17.81 12.96 15.37
CA CYS A 3 18.24 14.32 15.02
C CYS A 3 19.75 14.28 14.83
N GLN A 4 20.19 14.31 13.57
CA GLN A 4 21.59 14.29 13.20
C GLN A 4 22.10 15.73 13.08
N TYR A 5 23.27 15.98 13.64
CA TYR A 5 23.95 17.27 13.65
C TYR A 5 25.44 17.05 13.83
N GLU A 6 26.21 18.11 13.61
CA GLU A 6 27.64 18.13 13.84
C GLU A 6 27.98 19.31 14.77
N ILE A 7 28.82 19.06 15.76
CA ILE A 7 29.32 20.07 16.69
C ILE A 7 30.80 20.28 16.42
N LYS A 8 31.22 21.53 16.23
CA LYS A 8 32.64 21.86 16.07
C LYS A 8 33.37 21.61 17.38
N ALA A 9 34.62 21.12 17.32
CA ALA A 9 35.40 20.72 18.49
C ALA A 9 35.57 21.81 19.57
N ARG A 10 35.47 23.10 19.19
CA ARG A 10 35.61 24.25 20.11
C ARG A 10 34.30 24.68 20.77
N GLU A 11 33.15 24.22 20.28
CA GLU A 11 31.86 24.68 20.78
C GLU A 11 31.55 24.03 22.13
N CYS A 12 31.14 24.87 23.08
CA CYS A 12 30.82 24.49 24.45
C CYS A 12 29.36 24.78 24.76
N GLY A 13 28.85 24.10 25.80
CA GLY A 13 27.43 24.14 26.15
C GLY A 13 26.62 23.45 25.07
N PHE A 14 25.86 22.41 25.40
CA PHE A 14 25.01 21.77 24.39
C PHE A 14 23.64 21.50 24.98
N VAL A 15 22.61 21.84 24.22
CA VAL A 15 21.24 21.48 24.52
C VAL A 15 20.53 21.03 23.25
N LEU A 16 19.85 19.90 23.34
CA LEU A 16 18.96 19.38 22.33
C LEU A 16 17.53 19.45 22.83
N LYS A 17 16.63 19.90 21.97
CA LYS A 17 15.20 20.04 22.25
C LYS A 17 14.40 19.43 21.12
N TRP A 18 13.36 18.66 21.45
CA TRP A 18 12.32 18.28 20.49
C TRP A 18 11.02 19.00 20.81
N TYR A 19 10.35 19.44 19.75
CA TYR A 19 9.05 20.07 19.80
C TYR A 19 8.06 19.25 18.99
N PHE A 20 6.82 19.15 19.47
CA PHE A 20 5.68 18.63 18.73
C PHE A 20 4.65 19.74 18.60
N ASN A 21 4.24 20.06 17.37
CA ASN A 21 3.30 21.16 17.07
C ASN A 21 3.64 22.43 17.86
N LYS A 22 4.92 22.85 17.79
CA LYS A 22 5.50 24.03 18.45
C LYS A 22 5.61 23.97 19.99
N LYS A 23 5.19 22.87 20.64
CA LYS A 23 5.33 22.68 22.10
C LYS A 23 6.56 21.82 22.41
N LEU A 24 7.38 22.24 23.37
CA LEU A 24 8.57 21.49 23.81
C LEU A 24 8.14 20.16 24.46
N ILE A 25 8.61 19.01 23.97
CA ILE A 25 8.22 17.70 24.50
C ILE A 25 9.39 16.90 25.08
N TYR A 26 10.62 17.28 24.75
CA TYR A 26 11.82 16.63 25.22
C TYR A 26 12.98 17.61 25.25
N GLN A 27 13.82 17.53 26.28
CA GLN A 27 15.07 18.27 26.38
C GLN A 27 16.19 17.37 26.91
N TRP A 28 17.37 17.54 26.34
CA TRP A 28 18.58 16.88 26.80
C TRP A 28 19.78 17.83 26.83
N ILE A 29 20.59 17.74 27.89
CA ILE A 29 21.85 18.45 28.08
C ILE A 29 22.89 17.39 28.49
N PRO A 30 24.10 17.34 27.89
CA PRO A 30 25.14 16.40 28.29
C PRO A 30 25.49 16.65 29.76
N SER A 31 25.70 15.57 30.53
CA SER A 31 25.73 15.49 32.02
C SER A 31 24.39 15.27 32.73
N ARG A 32 23.24 15.44 32.05
CA ARG A 32 21.91 15.22 32.65
C ARG A 32 21.15 14.12 31.93
N THR A 33 20.26 13.46 32.66
CA THR A 33 19.29 12.55 32.05
C THR A 33 18.29 13.34 31.21
N PRO A 34 17.89 12.85 30.03
CA PRO A 34 16.88 13.53 29.23
C PRO A 34 15.54 13.64 29.96
N VAL A 35 14.83 14.73 29.72
CA VAL A 35 13.56 15.05 30.37
C VAL A 35 12.45 15.12 29.33
N GLY A 36 11.44 14.27 29.48
CA GLY A 36 10.19 14.33 28.73
C GLY A 36 9.21 15.32 29.38
N MET A 37 8.43 16.02 28.57
CA MET A 37 7.54 17.11 29.00
C MET A 37 6.20 17.07 28.25
N ASN A 38 5.23 17.83 28.76
CA ASN A 38 3.90 17.98 28.17
C ASN A 38 3.20 16.62 27.95
N GLN A 39 2.36 16.53 26.92
CA GLN A 39 1.54 15.34 26.63
C GLN A 39 2.36 14.06 26.44
N PHE A 40 3.66 14.15 26.17
CA PHE A 40 4.54 13.01 25.94
C PHE A 40 5.32 12.57 27.19
N LYS A 41 5.15 13.24 28.35
CA LYS A 41 5.96 13.01 29.57
C LYS A 41 6.14 11.53 29.94
N ASN A 42 5.07 10.74 29.85
CA ASN A 42 5.05 9.33 30.24
C ASN A 42 5.21 8.37 29.04
N GLU A 43 5.27 8.90 27.83
CA GLU A 43 5.28 8.12 26.59
C GLU A 43 6.68 8.08 25.98
N LEU A 44 7.60 8.95 26.42
CA LEU A 44 8.97 8.96 25.93
C LEU A 44 9.84 7.91 26.61
N GLN A 45 10.73 7.32 25.83
CA GLN A 45 11.84 6.51 26.33
C GLN A 45 13.10 7.38 26.38
N THR A 46 13.37 7.96 27.54
CA THR A 46 14.48 8.90 27.76
C THR A 46 15.84 8.23 27.97
N ASN A 47 15.88 6.92 28.18
CA ASN A 47 17.12 6.16 28.39
C ASN A 47 17.65 5.48 27.12
N TYR A 48 17.06 5.74 25.95
CA TYR A 48 17.51 5.16 24.68
C TYR A 48 18.80 5.82 24.18
N SER A 49 19.88 5.06 24.09
CA SER A 49 21.19 5.51 23.62
C SER A 49 21.30 5.31 22.10
N MET A 50 21.42 6.40 21.34
CA MET A 50 21.64 6.38 19.88
C MET A 50 23.14 6.26 19.52
N SER A 51 24.02 6.65 20.43
CA SER A 51 25.48 6.66 20.25
C SER A 51 26.18 6.61 21.60
N ASP A 52 27.42 6.14 21.65
CA ASP A 52 28.23 6.20 22.87
C ASP A 52 28.93 7.55 23.07
N SER A 53 28.98 8.39 22.03
CA SER A 53 29.60 9.71 22.09
C SER A 53 28.78 10.68 22.95
N ILE A 54 29.45 11.42 23.85
CA ILE A 54 28.82 12.23 24.90
C ILE A 54 27.78 13.22 24.38
N ASN A 55 28.05 13.89 23.25
CA ASN A 55 27.17 14.87 22.64
C ASN A 55 26.14 14.28 21.68
N TYR A 56 26.19 12.99 21.38
CA TYR A 56 25.28 12.33 20.43
C TYR A 56 24.42 11.24 21.06
N LYS A 57 24.62 10.97 22.36
CA LYS A 57 24.03 9.84 23.07
C LYS A 57 22.51 9.80 23.06
N TYR A 58 21.85 10.88 23.48
CA TYR A 58 20.39 10.92 23.63
C TYR A 58 19.73 11.88 22.63
N ARG A 59 20.20 11.85 21.38
CA ARG A 59 19.70 12.74 20.32
C ARG A 59 18.38 12.28 19.68
N ALA A 60 18.09 10.99 19.76
CA ALA A 60 16.88 10.41 19.20
C ALA A 60 15.67 10.60 20.12
N LEU A 61 14.52 10.92 19.53
CA LEU A 61 13.23 10.89 20.20
C LEU A 61 12.58 9.52 19.98
N VAL A 62 12.31 8.82 21.09
CA VAL A 62 11.64 7.52 21.09
C VAL A 62 10.32 7.63 21.84
N ILE A 63 9.22 7.44 21.11
CA ILE A 63 7.85 7.43 21.65
C ILE A 63 7.41 5.97 21.77
N ARG A 64 7.09 5.54 22.98
CA ARG A 64 6.54 4.22 23.27
C ARG A 64 5.03 4.22 23.00
N ASN A 65 4.53 3.15 22.42
CA ASN A 65 3.10 2.95 22.11
C ASN A 65 2.50 4.17 21.39
N PRO A 66 2.95 4.49 20.16
CA PRO A 66 2.47 5.64 19.42
C PRO A 66 0.95 5.58 19.19
N LYS A 67 0.28 6.73 19.32
CA LYS A 67 -1.17 6.90 19.19
C LYS A 67 -1.50 7.75 17.97
N LEU A 68 -2.75 7.71 17.51
CA LEU A 68 -3.19 8.47 16.32
C LEU A 68 -2.91 9.98 16.44
N ASN A 69 -3.10 10.54 17.64
CA ASN A 69 -2.86 11.96 17.96
C ASN A 69 -1.35 12.34 18.05
N HIS A 70 -0.43 11.42 17.78
CA HIS A 70 0.99 11.70 17.63
C HIS A 70 1.37 12.09 16.20
N SER A 71 0.42 12.10 15.26
CA SER A 71 0.65 12.70 13.96
C SER A 71 0.80 14.22 14.08
N GLY A 72 1.79 14.81 13.43
CA GLY A 72 2.03 16.25 13.49
C GLY A 72 3.44 16.67 13.10
N GLU A 73 3.75 17.93 13.36
CA GLU A 73 5.05 18.51 13.08
C GLU A 73 6.01 18.27 14.25
N TYR A 74 7.10 17.56 13.97
CA TYR A 74 8.20 17.37 14.89
C TYR A 74 9.37 18.25 14.48
N MET A 75 9.95 18.94 15.45
CA MET A 75 11.11 19.78 15.22
C MET A 75 12.19 19.44 16.23
N CYS A 76 13.39 19.11 15.75
CA CYS A 76 14.56 19.09 16.61
C CYS A 76 15.30 20.42 16.51
N SER A 77 15.79 20.87 17.65
CA SER A 77 16.58 22.09 17.80
C SER A 77 17.83 21.75 18.60
N VAL A 78 18.97 22.17 18.10
CA VAL A 78 20.28 21.99 18.70
C VAL A 78 20.90 23.35 18.92
N GLN A 79 21.47 23.55 20.10
CA GLN A 79 22.03 24.83 20.48
C GLN A 79 23.31 24.63 21.29
N THR A 80 24.32 25.39 20.94
CA THR A 80 25.52 25.62 21.75
C THR A 80 25.60 27.06 22.22
N TYR A 81 26.68 27.44 22.91
CA TYR A 81 26.93 28.85 23.20
C TYR A 81 27.21 29.68 21.94
N ASP A 82 27.75 29.05 20.88
CA ASP A 82 28.19 29.73 19.67
C ASP A 82 27.21 29.60 18.50
N SER A 83 26.41 28.52 18.46
CA SER A 83 25.60 28.18 17.30
C SER A 83 24.21 27.63 17.67
N PHE A 84 23.28 27.71 16.71
CA PHE A 84 21.92 27.21 16.83
C PHE A 84 21.44 26.73 15.47
N ASP A 85 20.83 25.54 15.43
CA ASP A 85 20.13 25.05 14.25
C ASP A 85 18.84 24.32 14.64
N ARG A 86 17.89 24.24 13.71
CA ARG A 86 16.63 23.52 13.87
C ARG A 86 16.17 22.93 12.54
N ARG A 87 15.68 21.71 12.59
CA ARG A 87 15.03 21.02 11.46
C ARG A 87 13.67 20.53 11.87
N MET A 88 12.72 20.64 10.94
CA MET A 88 11.33 20.26 11.13
C MET A 88 10.93 19.26 10.07
N ALA A 89 10.16 18.25 10.48
CA ALA A 89 9.55 17.27 9.60
C ALA A 89 8.17 16.90 10.14
N ARG A 90 7.26 16.59 9.22
CA ARG A 90 5.93 16.08 9.57
C ARG A 90 6.00 14.55 9.71
N PHE A 91 5.42 14.03 10.77
CA PHE A 91 5.30 12.61 11.03
C PHE A 91 3.82 12.23 11.00
N GLN A 92 3.47 11.21 10.21
CA GLN A 92 2.11 10.74 10.02
C GLN A 92 1.98 9.29 10.51
N ILE A 93 1.11 9.07 11.49
CA ILE A 93 0.71 7.72 11.89
C ILE A 93 -0.27 7.18 10.85
N VAL A 94 0.00 5.98 10.36
CA VAL A 94 -0.87 5.25 9.44
C VAL A 94 -1.30 3.96 10.11
N VAL A 95 -2.62 3.74 10.18
CA VAL A 95 -3.17 2.41 10.46
C VAL A 95 -3.57 1.83 9.11
N PRO A 96 -2.92 0.75 8.65
CA PRO A 96 -3.22 0.16 7.35
C PRO A 96 -4.66 -0.34 7.31
N GLU A 97 -5.23 -0.40 6.11
CA GLU A 97 -6.56 -0.94 5.91
C GLU A 97 -6.68 -2.39 6.36
N LYS A 98 -7.87 -2.76 6.85
CA LYS A 98 -8.21 -4.16 7.09
C LYS A 98 -8.50 -4.89 5.78
N THR A 99 -9.18 -4.20 4.86
CA THR A 99 -9.60 -4.78 3.58
C THR A 99 -9.61 -3.71 2.49
N LEU A 100 -9.02 -4.02 1.34
CA LEU A 100 -9.12 -3.25 0.10
C LEU A 100 -9.79 -4.12 -0.96
N LEU A 101 -11.00 -3.78 -1.40
CA LEU A 101 -11.77 -4.50 -2.41
C LEU A 101 -11.82 -3.73 -3.72
N LEU A 102 -11.72 -4.46 -4.83
CA LEU A 102 -11.95 -3.94 -6.17
C LEU A 102 -12.90 -4.91 -6.89
N HIS A 103 -13.96 -4.36 -7.44
CA HIS A 103 -14.98 -5.10 -8.19
C HIS A 103 -15.47 -4.26 -9.36
N TYR A 104 -15.97 -4.91 -10.40
CA TYR A 104 -16.69 -4.26 -11.49
C TYR A 104 -17.92 -5.08 -11.84
N GLU A 105 -18.97 -4.39 -12.30
CA GLU A 105 -20.22 -4.97 -12.74
C GLU A 105 -20.84 -4.12 -13.86
N ASN A 106 -21.84 -4.65 -14.56
CA ASN A 106 -22.63 -3.85 -15.50
C ASN A 106 -23.39 -2.77 -14.72
N ASP A 107 -23.47 -1.56 -15.26
CA ASP A 107 -24.25 -0.50 -14.63
C ASP A 107 -25.75 -0.84 -14.68
N GLY A 108 -26.44 -0.67 -13.55
CA GLY A 108 -27.87 -1.03 -13.45
C GLY A 108 -28.82 -0.12 -14.23
N GLU A 109 -28.36 1.06 -14.66
CA GLU A 109 -29.15 2.03 -15.44
C GLU A 109 -28.81 2.00 -16.93
N SER A 110 -27.62 1.51 -17.30
CA SER A 110 -27.13 1.53 -18.68
C SER A 110 -26.29 0.30 -19.00
N ASP A 111 -26.81 -0.57 -19.87
CA ASP A 111 -26.14 -1.80 -20.27
C ASP A 111 -24.80 -1.56 -20.99
N ASN A 112 -24.58 -0.37 -21.57
CA ASN A 112 -23.33 -0.03 -22.25
C ASN A 112 -22.26 0.51 -21.28
N MET A 113 -22.58 0.70 -20.00
CA MET A 113 -21.67 1.23 -19.01
C MET A 113 -21.18 0.12 -18.07
N LEU A 114 -19.91 0.20 -17.69
CA LEU A 114 -19.30 -0.62 -16.66
C LEU A 114 -19.15 0.23 -15.39
N LEU A 115 -19.66 -0.29 -14.27
CA LEU A 115 -19.50 0.29 -12.95
C LEU A 115 -18.33 -0.38 -12.24
N ILE A 116 -17.31 0.41 -11.90
CA ILE A 116 -16.14 -0.01 -11.16
C ILE A 116 -16.27 0.50 -9.72
N LYS A 117 -16.11 -0.39 -8.74
CA LYS A 117 -16.19 -0.09 -7.31
C LYS A 117 -14.89 -0.46 -6.62
N CYS A 118 -14.23 0.51 -6.01
CA CYS A 118 -13.11 0.28 -5.11
C CYS A 118 -13.45 0.74 -3.70
N SER A 119 -13.38 -0.18 -2.74
CA SER A 119 -13.73 0.06 -1.33
C SER A 119 -12.57 -0.29 -0.42
N VAL A 120 -12.22 0.62 0.48
CA VAL A 120 -11.26 0.40 1.57
C VAL A 120 -11.96 0.52 2.91
N PHE A 121 -11.59 -0.33 3.86
CA PHE A 121 -12.22 -0.40 5.17
C PHE A 121 -11.20 -0.35 6.31
N MET A 122 -11.58 0.34 7.38
CA MET A 122 -10.84 0.46 8.64
C MET A 122 -9.40 0.94 8.42
N ILE A 123 -9.22 2.10 7.80
CA ILE A 123 -7.91 2.75 7.57
C ILE A 123 -7.84 4.11 8.26
N TYR A 124 -6.66 4.54 8.71
CA TYR A 124 -6.43 5.89 9.24
C TYR A 124 -5.12 6.47 8.70
N PRO A 125 -5.06 7.78 8.39
CA PRO A 125 -6.16 8.75 8.29
C PRO A 125 -7.04 8.50 7.06
N GLU A 126 -7.88 9.48 6.68
CA GLU A 126 -8.66 9.38 5.45
C GLU A 126 -7.76 9.14 4.24
N PRO A 127 -7.98 8.08 3.45
CA PRO A 127 -7.13 7.77 2.31
C PRO A 127 -7.62 8.44 1.03
N ASN A 128 -6.78 8.45 0.01
CA ASN A 128 -7.17 8.71 -1.37
C ASN A 128 -7.28 7.38 -2.13
N LEU A 129 -8.29 7.27 -2.99
CA LEU A 129 -8.46 6.14 -3.90
C LEU A 129 -8.44 6.68 -5.33
N LEU A 130 -7.65 6.05 -6.19
CA LEU A 130 -7.54 6.36 -7.61
C LEU A 130 -7.83 5.11 -8.44
N LEU A 131 -8.85 5.17 -9.29
CA LEU A 131 -9.16 4.10 -10.25
C LEU A 131 -8.35 4.31 -11.53
N ILE A 132 -7.68 3.28 -12.03
CA ILE A 132 -6.85 3.34 -13.24
C ILE A 132 -7.37 2.27 -14.21
N VAL A 133 -7.54 2.62 -15.50
CA VAL A 133 -8.04 1.70 -16.53
C VAL A 133 -7.10 1.72 -17.74
N SER A 134 -6.59 0.57 -18.16
CA SER A 134 -5.59 0.45 -19.24
C SER A 134 -4.34 1.33 -19.05
N GLY A 135 -3.91 1.52 -17.80
CA GLY A 135 -2.76 2.37 -17.45
C GLY A 135 -3.03 3.89 -17.53
N ASN A 136 -4.23 4.31 -17.97
CA ASN A 136 -4.66 5.70 -18.05
C ASN A 136 -5.88 5.93 -17.14
N LEU A 137 -6.25 7.21 -16.94
CA LEU A 137 -7.46 7.56 -16.19
C LEU A 137 -8.60 7.87 -17.18
N PHE A 138 -9.43 6.88 -17.47
CA PHE A 138 -10.65 7.07 -18.27
C PHE A 138 -11.87 6.80 -17.39
N LEU A 139 -12.47 7.87 -16.83
CA LEU A 139 -13.69 7.80 -16.05
C LEU A 139 -14.66 8.84 -16.58
N VAL A 140 -15.88 8.42 -16.90
CA VAL A 140 -16.96 9.32 -17.36
C VAL A 140 -17.56 10.08 -16.18
N SER A 141 -17.65 9.42 -15.02
CA SER A 141 -18.10 10.02 -13.77
C SER A 141 -17.51 9.26 -12.58
N SER A 142 -17.20 10.00 -11.51
CA SER A 142 -16.73 9.43 -10.25
C SER A 142 -17.58 9.92 -9.08
N ARG A 143 -18.12 8.98 -8.29
CA ARG A 143 -18.77 9.27 -7.00
C ARG A 143 -17.90 8.72 -5.89
N THR A 144 -17.76 9.49 -4.81
CA THR A 144 -17.03 9.05 -3.61
C THR A 144 -17.98 8.99 -2.42
N LEU A 145 -17.89 7.92 -1.64
CA LEU A 145 -18.52 7.78 -0.34
C LEU A 145 -17.42 7.63 0.71
N VAL A 146 -17.53 8.41 1.79
CA VAL A 146 -16.61 8.34 2.91
C VAL A 146 -17.41 8.34 4.20
N THR A 147 -17.07 7.42 5.09
CA THR A 147 -17.59 7.37 6.46
C THR A 147 -16.42 7.14 7.42
N ALA A 148 -16.58 7.60 8.66
CA ALA A 148 -15.63 7.36 9.73
C ALA A 148 -16.37 6.85 10.96
N ASP A 149 -15.78 5.90 11.68
CA ASP A 149 -16.31 5.45 12.96
C ASP A 149 -15.92 6.40 14.12
N ALA A 150 -16.38 6.08 15.33
CA ALA A 150 -16.08 6.86 16.54
C ALA A 150 -14.58 6.89 16.90
N ASN A 151 -13.78 5.95 16.39
CA ASN A 151 -12.33 5.89 16.58
C ASN A 151 -11.55 6.57 15.43
N HIS A 152 -12.25 7.30 14.56
CA HIS A 152 -11.71 7.93 13.36
C HIS A 152 -11.18 6.94 12.31
N MET A 153 -11.59 5.68 12.33
CA MET A 153 -11.26 4.73 11.27
C MET A 153 -12.17 4.97 10.06
N TYR A 154 -11.57 5.14 8.89
CA TYR A 154 -12.27 5.48 7.65
C TYR A 154 -12.65 4.24 6.85
N ASN A 155 -13.86 4.29 6.30
CA ASN A 155 -14.28 3.45 5.19
C ASN A 155 -14.54 4.36 3.99
N LYS A 156 -13.86 4.11 2.88
CA LYS A 156 -13.99 4.94 1.67
C LYS A 156 -14.27 4.07 0.47
N THR A 157 -15.22 4.49 -0.36
CA THR A 157 -15.54 3.83 -1.62
C THR A 157 -15.56 4.84 -2.74
N VAL A 158 -14.83 4.56 -3.81
CA VAL A 158 -14.89 5.31 -5.06
C VAL A 158 -15.56 4.43 -6.12
N TYR A 159 -16.51 5.04 -6.81
CA TYR A 159 -17.17 4.47 -7.97
C TYR A 159 -16.67 5.17 -9.22
N GLY A 160 -16.43 4.42 -10.28
CA GLY A 160 -16.11 4.92 -11.61
C GLY A 160 -17.05 4.31 -12.64
N LYS A 161 -17.66 5.14 -13.49
CA LYS A 161 -18.41 4.65 -14.66
C LYS A 161 -17.57 4.85 -15.92
N ILE A 162 -17.48 3.82 -16.77
CA ILE A 162 -16.82 3.86 -18.08
C ILE A 162 -17.71 3.23 -19.15
N ASP A 163 -17.73 3.83 -20.33
CA ASP A 163 -18.40 3.24 -21.49
C ASP A 163 -17.61 2.02 -21.97
N LYS A 164 -18.29 0.88 -22.13
CA LYS A 164 -17.68 -0.39 -22.53
C LYS A 164 -17.04 -0.30 -23.92
N HIS A 165 -17.52 0.55 -24.82
CA HIS A 165 -16.92 0.74 -26.14
C HIS A 165 -15.50 1.34 -26.08
N LEU A 166 -15.13 1.96 -24.95
CA LEU A 166 -13.79 2.48 -24.71
C LEU A 166 -12.84 1.41 -24.13
N LEU A 167 -13.36 0.24 -23.75
CA LEU A 167 -12.59 -0.86 -23.18
C LEU A 167 -12.18 -1.84 -24.30
N ILE A 168 -10.87 -2.01 -24.49
CA ILE A 168 -10.33 -2.99 -25.45
C ILE A 168 -10.01 -4.26 -24.67
N SER A 169 -10.77 -5.34 -24.90
CA SER A 169 -10.57 -6.61 -24.20
C SER A 169 -9.24 -7.29 -24.59
N PRO A 170 -8.40 -7.75 -23.62
CA PRO A 170 -8.53 -7.57 -22.18
C PRO A 170 -8.07 -6.18 -21.72
N THR A 171 -8.81 -5.57 -20.80
CA THR A 171 -8.46 -4.26 -20.20
C THR A 171 -8.13 -4.42 -18.71
N SER A 172 -6.99 -3.88 -18.27
CA SER A 172 -6.64 -3.84 -16.85
C SER A 172 -7.41 -2.76 -16.11
N ILE A 173 -7.92 -3.08 -14.92
CA ILE A 173 -8.58 -2.16 -14.00
C ILE A 173 -7.84 -2.22 -12.68
N GLY A 174 -7.35 -1.08 -12.21
CA GLY A 174 -6.61 -0.92 -10.96
C GLY A 174 -7.29 0.05 -10.01
N CYS A 175 -7.04 -0.14 -8.72
CA CYS A 175 -7.31 0.82 -7.68
C CYS A 175 -6.04 1.06 -6.86
N VAL A 176 -5.63 2.31 -6.76
CA VAL A 176 -4.49 2.76 -5.97
C VAL A 176 -4.99 3.50 -4.74
N LEU A 177 -4.65 2.97 -3.58
CA LEU A 177 -4.86 3.56 -2.27
C LEU A 177 -3.59 4.31 -1.86
N THR A 178 -3.72 5.57 -1.47
CA THR A 178 -2.63 6.34 -0.86
C THR A 178 -3.10 7.02 0.42
N VAL A 179 -2.16 7.25 1.33
CA VAL A 179 -2.43 8.02 2.56
C VAL A 179 -1.63 9.33 2.49
N PRO A 180 -2.29 10.50 2.61
CA PRO A 180 -1.63 11.80 2.62
C PRO A 180 -0.49 11.90 3.63
N ASP A 181 0.51 12.72 3.34
CA ASP A 181 1.66 12.98 4.22
C ASP A 181 2.43 11.71 4.67
N SER A 182 2.33 10.63 3.89
CA SER A 182 2.98 9.36 4.17
C SER A 182 3.48 8.70 2.88
N GLY A 183 4.34 7.68 3.02
CA GLY A 183 4.74 6.80 1.92
C GLY A 183 3.84 5.58 1.74
N TYR A 184 2.67 5.52 2.39
CA TYR A 184 1.82 4.34 2.36
C TYR A 184 1.02 4.27 1.08
N ILE A 185 1.27 3.21 0.29
CA ILE A 185 0.63 2.97 -1.01
C ILE A 185 0.22 1.50 -1.08
N ARG A 186 -1.01 1.24 -1.54
CA ARG A 186 -1.49 -0.10 -1.89
C ARG A 186 -2.16 -0.09 -3.26
N LYS A 187 -2.04 -1.20 -3.97
CA LYS A 187 -2.61 -1.37 -5.31
C LYS A 187 -3.36 -2.70 -5.36
N ARG A 188 -4.55 -2.67 -5.95
CA ARG A 188 -5.32 -3.87 -6.30
C ARG A 188 -5.70 -3.79 -7.77
N GLU A 189 -5.61 -4.90 -8.49
CA GLU A 189 -5.90 -4.96 -9.93
C GLU A 189 -6.80 -6.13 -10.26
N THR A 190 -7.53 -6.00 -11.36
CA THR A 190 -8.35 -7.04 -11.99
C THR A 190 -8.35 -6.83 -13.51
N ILE A 191 -8.86 -7.80 -14.26
CA ILE A 191 -8.92 -7.75 -15.72
C ILE A 191 -10.38 -7.82 -16.15
N TYR A 192 -10.79 -6.87 -16.98
CA TYR A 192 -12.06 -6.90 -17.68
C TYR A 192 -11.91 -7.66 -19.01
N TYR A 193 -12.84 -8.57 -19.24
CA TYR A 193 -13.03 -9.26 -20.51
C TYR A 193 -14.40 -8.88 -21.07
N ASP A 194 -14.43 -8.48 -22.34
CA ASP A 194 -15.68 -8.27 -23.06
C ASP A 194 -16.39 -9.63 -23.24
N PRO A 195 -17.63 -9.79 -22.73
CA PRO A 195 -18.39 -11.03 -22.90
C PRO A 195 -18.92 -11.22 -24.32
N THR A 196 -18.84 -10.22 -25.20
CA THR A 196 -19.25 -10.40 -26.59
C THR A 196 -18.32 -11.41 -27.28
N PRO A 197 -18.87 -12.47 -27.88
CA PRO A 197 -18.04 -13.41 -28.62
C PRO A 197 -17.37 -12.67 -29.77
N LEU A 198 -16.05 -12.86 -29.90
CA LEU A 198 -15.27 -12.31 -31.02
C LEU A 198 -16.03 -12.53 -32.32
N THR A 199 -16.51 -11.45 -32.92
CA THR A 199 -17.23 -11.50 -34.19
C THR A 199 -16.34 -12.16 -35.23
N LYS A 200 -16.93 -12.82 -36.23
CA LYS A 200 -16.20 -13.42 -37.35
C LYS A 200 -15.17 -12.44 -37.94
N TRP A 201 -15.50 -11.15 -37.98
CA TRP A 201 -14.61 -10.09 -38.46
C TRP A 201 -13.38 -9.84 -37.59
N SER A 202 -13.51 -9.88 -36.26
CA SER A 202 -12.38 -9.73 -35.32
C SER A 202 -11.35 -10.88 -35.38
N ARG A 203 -11.73 -12.00 -36.01
CA ARG A 203 -10.86 -13.18 -36.25
C ARG A 203 -10.17 -13.17 -37.60
N LEU A 204 -10.42 -12.16 -38.45
CA LEU A 204 -9.79 -12.07 -39.76
C LEU A 204 -8.35 -11.58 -39.61
N ARG A 205 -7.40 -12.40 -40.10
CA ARG A 205 -6.01 -12.03 -40.35
C ARG A 205 -5.81 -11.98 -41.87
N MET A 206 -5.00 -11.04 -42.33
CA MET A 206 -4.55 -11.03 -43.72
C MET A 206 -3.24 -11.81 -43.80
N ASP A 207 -3.16 -12.77 -44.72
CA ASP A 207 -1.93 -13.51 -44.98
C ASP A 207 -0.93 -12.68 -45.81
N GLU A 208 0.29 -13.18 -45.98
CA GLU A 208 1.34 -12.52 -46.77
C GLU A 208 0.98 -12.38 -48.26
N ARG A 209 -0.10 -13.02 -48.72
CA ARG A 209 -0.60 -13.00 -50.11
C ARG A 209 -1.85 -12.11 -50.25
N GLY A 210 -2.28 -11.43 -49.17
CA GLY A 210 -3.41 -10.51 -49.18
C GLY A 210 -4.78 -11.16 -49.00
N HIS A 211 -4.85 -12.45 -48.67
CA HIS A 211 -6.11 -13.16 -48.41
C HIS A 211 -6.50 -13.08 -46.94
N PHE A 212 -7.80 -12.91 -46.69
CA PHE A 212 -8.34 -12.90 -45.34
C PHE A 212 -8.62 -14.34 -44.85
N GLN A 213 -8.06 -14.70 -43.70
CA GLN A 213 -8.26 -16.00 -43.06
C GLN A 213 -8.80 -15.84 -41.64
N LEU A 214 -9.71 -16.72 -41.24
CA LEU A 214 -10.31 -16.73 -39.90
C LEU A 214 -9.45 -17.59 -38.97
N LEU A 215 -9.11 -17.08 -37.79
CA LEU A 215 -8.62 -17.90 -36.69
C LEU A 215 -9.74 -18.86 -36.23
N SER A 216 -9.50 -20.17 -36.38
CA SER A 216 -10.37 -21.24 -35.88
C SER A 216 -10.17 -21.43 -34.37
N ASP A 217 -11.26 -21.73 -33.67
CA ASP A 217 -11.30 -21.98 -32.22
C ASP A 217 -10.99 -23.45 -31.89
N ASP A 218 -9.95 -24.01 -32.54
CA ASP A 218 -9.51 -25.38 -32.28
C ASP A 218 -8.59 -25.39 -31.06
N GLY A 219 -9.22 -25.29 -29.89
CA GLY A 219 -8.54 -25.32 -28.59
C GLY A 219 -9.42 -25.64 -27.38
N ALA A 220 -10.74 -25.76 -27.53
CA ALA A 220 -11.57 -26.43 -26.52
C ALA A 220 -11.51 -27.94 -26.79
N GLY A 221 -10.49 -28.60 -26.24
CA GLY A 221 -10.33 -30.05 -26.35
C GLY A 221 -11.61 -30.77 -25.91
N GLN A 222 -12.26 -31.45 -26.87
CA GLN A 222 -13.21 -32.51 -26.59
C GLN A 222 -12.46 -33.59 -25.80
N LEU A 223 -12.60 -33.57 -24.47
CA LEU A 223 -12.32 -34.73 -23.65
C LEU A 223 -13.34 -35.82 -24.01
N ASN A 224 -12.86 -36.78 -24.79
CA ASN A 224 -13.56 -38.02 -25.07
C ASN A 224 -13.85 -38.74 -23.74
N PRO A 225 -15.11 -39.02 -23.35
CA PRO A 225 -15.45 -39.48 -22.00
C PRO A 225 -15.01 -40.92 -21.68
N LEU A 226 -14.36 -41.61 -22.63
CA LEU A 226 -13.82 -42.96 -22.45
C LEU A 226 -12.29 -43.01 -22.30
N ALA A 227 -11.58 -41.90 -22.49
CA ALA A 227 -10.12 -41.83 -22.27
C ALA A 227 -9.74 -41.37 -20.84
N GLY A 228 -10.69 -40.80 -20.08
CA GLY A 228 -10.46 -40.27 -18.73
C GLY A 228 -10.24 -41.31 -17.62
N TRP A 229 -10.57 -42.58 -17.86
CA TRP A 229 -10.46 -43.64 -16.84
C TRP A 229 -9.10 -44.34 -16.82
N LEU A 230 -8.34 -44.31 -17.91
CA LEU A 230 -7.02 -44.96 -17.96
C LEU A 230 -5.88 -44.03 -17.49
N ILE A 231 -6.02 -42.71 -17.66
CA ILE A 231 -4.98 -41.75 -17.27
C ILE A 231 -5.01 -41.48 -15.75
N SER A 232 -6.19 -41.54 -15.10
CA SER A 232 -6.28 -41.41 -13.64
C SER A 232 -5.64 -42.58 -12.88
N LEU A 233 -5.67 -43.81 -13.42
CA LEU A 233 -5.04 -44.95 -12.72
C LEU A 233 -3.50 -44.91 -12.76
N ILE A 234 -2.91 -44.39 -13.83
CA ILE A 234 -1.44 -44.32 -14.00
C ILE A 234 -0.84 -43.24 -13.09
N VAL A 235 -1.53 -42.10 -12.92
CA VAL A 235 -1.06 -41.01 -12.05
C VAL A 235 -1.21 -41.36 -10.55
N PHE A 236 -2.25 -42.11 -10.17
CA PHE A 236 -2.41 -42.57 -8.78
C PHE A 236 -1.38 -43.65 -8.38
N LEU A 237 -0.96 -44.52 -9.30
CA LEU A 237 0.08 -45.52 -9.01
C LEU A 237 1.49 -44.92 -8.91
N GLN A 238 1.82 -43.88 -9.69
CA GLN A 238 3.12 -43.21 -9.57
C GLN A 238 3.26 -42.35 -8.30
N ARG A 239 2.16 -41.75 -7.80
CA ARG A 239 2.18 -41.01 -6.52
C ARG A 239 2.24 -41.93 -5.28
N ALA A 240 1.74 -43.16 -5.37
CA ALA A 240 1.83 -44.12 -4.26
C ALA A 240 3.25 -44.71 -4.10
N VAL A 241 4.01 -44.83 -5.20
CA VAL A 241 5.41 -45.32 -5.15
C VAL A 241 6.38 -44.24 -4.68
N LEU A 242 6.15 -42.96 -5.00
CA LEU A 242 7.01 -41.86 -4.52
C LEU A 242 6.82 -41.51 -3.04
N TRP A 243 5.69 -41.86 -2.42
CA TRP A 243 5.46 -41.61 -0.98
C TRP A 243 6.01 -42.68 -0.04
N ARG A 244 6.57 -43.79 -0.56
CA ARG A 244 7.14 -44.87 0.26
C ARG A 244 8.66 -44.82 0.44
N HIS A 245 9.35 -43.84 -0.14
CA HIS A 245 10.82 -43.80 -0.13
C HIS A 245 11.48 -42.63 0.62
N ASP A 246 10.71 -41.72 1.25
CA ASP A 246 11.27 -40.56 1.98
C ASP A 246 11.00 -40.57 3.50
N ALA A 247 10.86 -41.76 4.10
CA ALA A 247 10.68 -41.94 5.54
C ALA A 247 11.75 -42.84 6.19
N ASP A 248 12.99 -42.82 5.69
CA ASP A 248 14.13 -43.46 6.37
C ASP A 248 15.48 -42.79 5.99
N SER A 249 15.82 -41.68 6.66
CA SER A 249 17.20 -41.23 6.99
C SER A 249 17.09 -39.83 7.61
N ILE A 250 17.40 -39.59 8.89
CA ILE A 250 18.71 -39.15 9.43
C ILE A 250 18.43 -38.89 10.93
N LYS A 251 18.95 -39.68 11.87
CA LYS A 251 20.10 -39.38 12.75
C LYS A 251 20.29 -37.92 13.17
#